data_AF-A0AA96EHC3-F1
#
_entry.id   AF-A0AA96EHC3-F1
#
_cell.length_a   1.000
_cell.length_b   1.000
_cell.length_c   1.000
_cell.angle_alpha   90.00
_cell.angle_beta   90.00
_cell.angle_gamma   90.00
#
_symmetry.space_group_name_H-M   'P 1'
#
loop_
_entity.id
_entity.type
_entity.pdbx_description
1 polymer ?
#
loop_
_entity_poly.entity_id
_entity_poly.type
_entity_poly.pdbx_seq_one_letter_code
_entity_poly.pdbx_strand_id
1 'polypeptide(L)' 'MATPREQLQSMLDGIAQQVPHLLRETSDRDEFWTAFATLTDPPLAAAGPEDFDWVSARITEMLAACGVTPPEA' A
#
# COMPACT_ATOMS: atom_id res chain seq x y z
N MET A 1 13.13 1.18 20.82
CA MET A 1 13.19 0.21 19.71
C MET A 1 11.78 0.17 19.13
N ALA A 2 11.59 0.62 17.90
CA ALA A 2 10.26 0.57 17.27
C ALA A 2 9.94 -0.88 16.94
N THR A 3 8.70 -1.30 17.19
CA THR A 3 8.24 -2.64 16.83
C THR A 3 8.17 -2.78 15.30
N PRO A 4 8.33 -4.00 14.74
CA PRO A 4 8.20 -4.22 13.29
C PRO A 4 6.88 -3.68 12.74
N ARG A 5 5.80 -3.75 13.53
CA ARG A 5 4.50 -3.17 13.19
C ARG A 5 4.49 -1.64 13.12
N GLU A 6 5.16 -0.92 14.01
CA GLU A 6 5.28 0.54 13.92
C GLU A 6 6.05 0.95 12.67
N GLN A 7 7.11 0.21 12.33
CA GLN A 7 7.91 0.47 11.15
C GLN A 7 7.10 0.23 9.86
N LEU A 8 6.35 -0.87 9.81
CA LEU A 8 5.40 -1.16 8.73
C LEU A 8 4.30 -0.09 8.65
N GLN A 9 3.78 0.38 9.78
CA GLN A 9 2.77 1.43 9.82
C GLN A 9 3.30 2.74 9.24
N SER A 10 4.53 3.16 9.57
CA SER A 10 5.13 4.35 8.96
C SER A 10 5.35 4.20 7.45
N MET A 11 5.72 3.01 6.99
CA MET A 11 5.85 2.74 5.55
C MET A 11 4.49 2.84 4.86
N LEU A 12 3.45 2.21 5.43
CA LEU A 12 2.09 2.25 4.90
C LEU A 12 1.49 3.66 4.89
N ASP A 13 1.74 4.46 5.93
CA ASP A 13 1.31 5.86 5.99
C ASP A 13 1.97 6.70 4.89
N GLY A 14 3.26 6.48 4.64
CA GLY A 14 3.98 7.09 3.51
C GLY A 14 3.35 6.72 2.16
N ILE A 15 3.00 5.45 1.96
CA ILE A 15 2.31 5.00 0.75
C ILE A 15 0.92 5.66 0.65
N ALA A 16 0.18 5.76 1.75
CA ALA A 16 -1.15 6.40 1.81
C ALA A 16 -1.13 7.84 1.34
N GLN A 17 -0.08 8.58 1.71
CA GLN A 17 0.12 9.94 1.24
C GLN A 17 0.45 9.97 -0.26
N GLN A 18 1.21 8.98 -0.77
CA GLN A 18 1.62 8.93 -2.18
C GLN A 18 0.50 8.45 -3.13
N VAL A 19 -0.38 7.54 -2.72
CA VAL A 19 -1.50 7.03 -3.55
C VAL A 19 -2.30 8.12 -4.25
N PRO A 20 -2.82 9.16 -3.57
CA PRO A 20 -3.60 10.21 -4.23
C PRO A 20 -2.78 11.15 -5.12
N HIS A 21 -1.45 11.20 -4.95
CA HIS A 21 -0.56 11.87 -5.91
C HIS A 21 -0.37 11.01 -7.14
N LEU A 22 -0.11 9.72 -6.94
CA LEU A 22 0.06 8.75 -8.00
C LEU A 22 -1.19 8.66 -8.88
N LEU A 23 -2.39 8.60 -8.29
CA LEU A 23 -3.67 8.65 -9.01
C LEU A 23 -3.90 9.93 -9.83
N ARG A 24 -3.28 11.04 -9.44
CA ARG A 24 -3.37 12.30 -10.18
C ARG A 24 -2.39 12.36 -11.33
N GLU A 25 -1.22 11.75 -11.18
CA GLU A 25 -0.16 11.74 -12.19
C GLU A 25 -0.34 10.63 -13.23
N THR A 26 -0.83 9.46 -12.79
CA THR A 26 -1.12 8.32 -13.66
C THR A 26 -2.56 8.38 -14.16
N SER A 27 -2.72 8.61 -15.47
CA SER A 27 -4.03 8.46 -16.13
C SER A 27 -4.31 7.00 -16.52
N ASP A 28 -3.27 6.17 -16.55
CA ASP A 28 -3.33 4.76 -16.86
C ASP A 28 -3.40 3.92 -15.57
N ARG A 29 -4.37 3.01 -15.53
CA ARG A 29 -4.64 2.18 -14.35
C ARG A 29 -3.57 1.09 -14.18
N ASP A 30 -3.00 0.55 -15.24
CA ASP A 30 -1.92 -0.44 -15.18
C ASP A 30 -0.62 0.19 -14.69
N GLU A 31 -0.32 1.41 -15.13
CA GLU A 31 0.83 2.19 -14.64
C GLU A 31 0.70 2.49 -13.14
N PHE A 32 -0.50 2.90 -12.70
CA PHE A 32 -0.83 3.07 -11.28
C PHE A 32 -0.55 1.79 -10.48
N TRP A 33 -1.10 0.65 -10.90
CA TRP A 33 -0.93 -0.62 -10.17
C TRP A 33 0.50 -1.11 -10.15
N THR A 34 1.26 -0.90 -11.23
CA THR A 34 2.69 -1.25 -11.30
C THR A 34 3.52 -0.44 -10.30
N ALA A 35 3.31 0.87 -10.26
CA ALA A 35 3.99 1.74 -9.31
C ALA A 35 3.52 1.49 -7.86
N PHE A 36 2.24 1.24 -7.65
CA PHE A 36 1.69 0.88 -6.34
C PHE A 36 2.23 -0.46 -5.81
N ALA A 37 2.35 -1.48 -6.66
CA ALA A 37 2.98 -2.75 -6.30
C ALA A 37 4.44 -2.53 -5.88
N THR A 38 5.17 -1.67 -6.60
CA THR A 38 6.56 -1.31 -6.23
C THR A 38 6.65 -0.60 -4.88
N LEU A 39 5.65 0.22 -4.53
CA LEU A 39 5.59 0.91 -3.23
C LEU A 39 5.24 -0.04 -2.08
N THR A 40 4.37 -1.02 -2.33
CA THR A 40 3.89 -1.98 -1.33
C THR A 40 4.78 -3.21 -1.18
N ASP A 41 5.65 -3.49 -2.14
CA ASP A 41 6.67 -4.56 -2.09
C ASP A 41 7.54 -4.50 -0.81
N PRO A 42 8.18 -3.37 -0.46
CA PRO A 42 9.03 -3.32 0.74
C PRO A 42 8.31 -3.59 2.07
N PRO A 43 7.12 -3.03 2.39
CA PRO A 43 6.40 -3.41 3.60
C PRO A 43 5.86 -4.85 3.53
N LEU A 44 5.51 -5.38 2.36
CA LEU A 44 5.09 -6.79 2.22
C LEU A 44 6.26 -7.75 2.42
N ALA A 45 7.45 -7.42 1.91
CA ALA A 45 8.67 -8.19 2.09
C ALA A 45 9.18 -8.13 3.55
N ALA A 46 8.97 -7.01 4.23
CA ALA A 46 9.26 -6.85 5.65
C ALA A 46 8.20 -7.49 6.55
N ALA A 47 6.95 -7.61 6.07
CA ALA A 47 5.88 -8.28 6.78
C ALA A 47 6.14 -9.79 6.78
N GLY A 48 6.30 -10.36 7.98
CA GLY A 48 6.27 -11.80 8.15
C GLY A 48 4.86 -12.36 7.88
N PRO A 49 4.71 -13.70 7.82
CA PRO A 49 3.42 -14.34 7.59
C PRO A 49 2.34 -13.96 8.63
N GLU A 50 2.73 -13.54 9.82
CA GLU A 50 1.82 -13.08 10.87
C GLU A 50 1.30 -11.65 10.66
N ASP A 51 2.09 -10.78 10.03
CA ASP A 51 1.72 -9.39 9.74
C ASP A 51 1.22 -9.19 8.31
N PHE A 52 1.40 -10.16 7.42
CA PHE A 52 0.98 -10.08 6.02
C PHE A 52 -0.52 -9.79 5.88
N ASP A 53 -1.37 -10.49 6.64
CA ASP A 53 -2.82 -10.26 6.67
C ASP A 53 -3.16 -8.83 7.11
N TRP A 54 -2.47 -8.35 8.15
CA TRP A 54 -2.65 -7.00 8.67
C TRP A 54 -2.20 -5.93 7.67
N VAL A 55 -1.04 -6.10 7.04
CA VAL A 55 -0.52 -5.19 6.01
C VAL A 55 -1.46 -5.17 4.80
N SER A 56 -1.94 -6.33 4.35
CA SER A 56 -2.89 -6.44 3.26
C SER A 56 -4.20 -5.71 3.56
N ALA A 57 -4.80 -5.94 4.74
CA ALA A 57 -6.01 -5.24 5.18
C ALA A 57 -5.81 -3.71 5.19
N ARG A 58 -4.67 -3.24 5.67
CA ARG A 58 -4.36 -1.80 5.73
C ARG A 58 -4.17 -1.17 4.35
N ILE A 59 -3.51 -1.89 3.44
CA ILE A 59 -3.40 -1.50 2.03
C ILE A 59 -4.79 -1.39 1.40
N THR A 60 -5.68 -2.37 1.64
CA THR A 60 -7.05 -2.36 1.12
C THR A 60 -7.87 -1.18 1.68
N GLU A 61 -7.81 -0.92 2.99
CA GLU A 61 -8.50 0.22 3.61
C GLU A 61 -8.00 1.56 3.07
N MET A 62 -6.70 1.69 2.84
CA MET A 62 -6.07 2.88 2.29
C MET A 62 -6.50 3.14 0.84
N LEU A 63 -6.55 2.09 0.00
CA LEU A 63 -7.06 2.17 -1.36
C LEU A 63 -8.55 2.55 -1.36
N ALA A 64 -9.35 1.92 -0.51
CA ALA A 64 -10.76 2.23 -0.36
C ALA A 64 -11.00 3.70 0.09
N ALA A 65 -10.17 4.22 0.99
CA ALA A 65 -10.21 5.63 1.41
C ALA A 65 -9.87 6.60 0.26
N CYS A 66 -9.03 6.17 -0.68
CA CYS A 66 -8.73 6.92 -1.90
C CYS A 66 -9.79 6.73 -3.01
N GLY A 67 -10.82 5.91 -2.79
CA GLY A 67 -11.83 5.57 -3.79
C GLY A 67 -11.34 4.59 -4.86
N VAL A 68 -10.22 3.92 -4.62
CA VAL A 68 -9.66 2.89 -5.50
C VAL A 68 -10.10 1.53 -5.00
N THR A 69 -10.87 0.82 -5.81
CA THR A 69 -11.09 -0.61 -5.61
C THR A 69 -9.99 -1.39 -6.33
N PRO A 70 -9.24 -2.28 -5.65
CA PRO A 70 -8.36 -3.20 -6.36
C PRO A 70 -9.15 -3.96 -7.43
N PRO A 71 -8.56 -4.22 -8.61
CA PRO A 71 -9.21 -5.07 -9.60
C PRO A 71 -9.51 -6.40 -8.92
N GLU A 72 -10.78 -6.83 -8.93
CA GLU A 72 -11.12 -8.19 -8.52
C GLU A 72 -10.29 -9.14 -9.39
N ALA A 73 -9.41 -9.89 -8.73
CA ALA A 73 -8.49 -10.85 -9.37
C ALA A 73 -9.25 -12.07 -9.91
#